data_AF-A0A6M8HLM7-F1
#
_entry.id   AF-A0A6M8HLM7-F1
#
_cell.length_a   1.000
_cell.length_b   1.000
_cell.length_c   1.000
_cell.angle_alpha   90.00
_cell.angle_beta   90.00
_cell.angle_gamma   90.00
#
_symmetry.space_group_name_H-M   'P 1'
#
loop_
_entity.id
_entity.type
_entity.pdbx_description
1 polymer ?
#
loop_
_entity_poly.entity_id
_entity_poly.type
_entity_poly.pdbx_seq_one_letter_code
_entity_poly.pdbx_strand_id
1 'polypeptide(L)'
;MPVLGRNRSWLVLAIIPPVALLLYLSGGRPDLPAQPIGQRMAQAETSEQEDASLIDTLRQGLAKMNPAAPQARQGYILLGQAEASRGSWGAAAAAWRVAIAHGFDPTVAMQAAEAQSRADGAVGPETAALFRRALDAAPADAPWRQLAEQRLAQSEHH
;
A
#
# COMPACT_ATOMS: atom_id res chain seq x y z
N MET A 1 -32.66 41.52 17.92
CA MET A 1 -32.48 40.14 18.40
C MET A 1 -31.01 39.96 18.79
N PRO A 2 -30.72 39.52 20.02
CA PRO A 2 -29.45 39.81 20.72
C PRO A 2 -28.28 38.99 20.16
N VAL A 3 -27.10 39.63 20.11
CA VAL A 3 -25.83 39.01 19.71
C VAL A 3 -25.35 38.04 20.80
N LEU A 4 -25.97 36.87 20.90
CA LEU A 4 -25.42 35.73 21.63
C LEU A 4 -24.21 35.21 20.84
N GLY A 5 -23.00 35.73 21.11
CA GLY A 5 -21.85 35.26 20.35
C GLY A 5 -20.50 35.38 21.02
N ARG A 6 -20.24 36.42 21.82
CA ARG A 6 -18.91 36.59 22.44
C ARG A 6 -18.69 35.57 23.57
N ASN A 7 -19.68 35.38 24.44
CA ASN A 7 -19.53 34.53 25.64
C ASN A 7 -19.50 33.03 25.33
N ARG A 8 -20.02 32.60 24.18
CA ARG A 8 -19.99 31.19 23.76
C ARG A 8 -18.59 30.74 23.37
N SER A 9 -17.80 31.61 22.75
CA SER A 9 -16.39 31.32 22.41
C SER A 9 -15.51 31.16 23.65
N TRP A 10 -15.76 31.95 24.71
CA TRP A 10 -15.05 31.81 25.99
C TRP A 10 -15.44 30.52 26.73
N LEU A 11 -16.71 30.12 26.67
CA LEU A 11 -17.20 28.86 27.23
C LEU A 11 -16.58 27.63 26.55
N VAL A 12 -16.49 27.62 25.21
CA VAL A 12 -15.83 26.53 24.48
C VAL A 12 -14.33 26.48 24.81
N LEU A 13 -13.66 27.63 24.89
CA LEU A 13 -12.23 27.68 25.24
C LEU A 13 -11.97 27.18 26.68
N ALA A 14 -12.86 27.48 27.62
CA ALA A 14 -12.74 27.05 29.01
C ALA A 14 -13.02 25.55 29.21
N ILE A 15 -13.82 24.92 28.33
CA ILE A 15 -14.21 23.50 28.43
C ILE A 15 -13.14 22.57 27.82
N ILE A 16 -12.29 23.06 26.90
CA ILE A 16 -11.24 22.25 26.25
C ILE A 16 -10.24 21.65 27.27
N PRO A 17 -9.59 22.42 28.16
CA PRO A 17 -8.64 21.85 29.12
C PRO A 17 -9.24 20.78 30.05
N PRO A 18 -10.42 20.97 30.68
CA PRO A 18 -10.97 19.95 31.56
C PRO A 18 -11.42 18.70 30.80
N VAL A 19 -11.93 18.81 29.56
CA VAL A 19 -12.26 17.63 28.73
C VAL A 19 -10.99 16.88 28.34
N ALA A 20 -9.93 17.59 27.94
CA ALA A 20 -8.63 16.98 27.65
C ALA A 20 -8.04 16.28 28.88
N LEU A 21 -8.19 16.86 30.07
CA LEU A 21 -7.73 16.28 31.32
C LEU A 21 -8.54 15.02 31.69
N LEU A 22 -9.85 15.02 31.46
CA LEU A 22 -10.73 13.88 31.69
C LEU A 22 -10.42 12.72 30.73
N LEU A 23 -10.13 13.05 29.45
CA LEU A 23 -9.65 12.07 28.48
C LEU A 23 -8.27 11.52 28.86
N TYR A 24 -7.35 12.38 29.29
CA TYR A 24 -6.02 11.99 29.76
C TYR A 24 -6.06 11.13 31.03
N LEU A 25 -6.97 11.38 31.96
CA LEU A 25 -7.13 10.55 33.15
C LEU A 25 -7.85 9.22 32.85
N SER A 26 -8.75 9.20 31.86
CA SER A 26 -9.46 7.98 31.48
C SER A 26 -8.63 7.02 30.61
N GLY A 27 -7.74 7.55 29.77
CA GLY A 27 -6.94 6.78 28.80
C GLY A 27 -5.43 6.93 28.91
N GLY A 28 -4.94 7.95 29.63
CA GLY A 28 -3.52 8.17 29.85
C GLY A 28 -3.03 7.27 30.98
N ARG A 29 -2.07 6.41 30.65
CA ARG A 29 -1.29 5.67 31.62
C ARG A 29 0.01 6.44 31.83
N PRO A 30 0.09 7.37 32.81
CA PRO A 30 1.29 8.18 33.06
C PRO A 30 2.51 7.34 33.48
N ASP A 31 2.28 6.06 33.81
CA ASP A 31 3.26 5.15 34.40
C ASP A 31 3.54 3.93 33.51
N LEU A 32 3.36 4.04 32.19
CA LEU A 32 3.91 3.03 31.29
C LEU A 32 5.42 3.28 31.14
N PRO A 33 6.30 2.42 31.70
CA PRO A 33 7.70 2.47 31.34
C PRO A 33 7.78 2.34 29.82
N ALA A 34 8.64 3.13 29.18
CA ALA A 34 8.93 2.96 27.77
C ALA A 34 9.24 1.47 27.53
N GLN A 35 8.46 0.80 26.68
CA GLN A 35 8.67 -0.62 26.40
C GLN A 35 10.15 -0.83 26.02
N PRO A 36 10.88 -1.72 26.71
CA PRO A 36 12.27 -2.01 26.41
C PRO A 36 12.42 -2.32 24.92
N ILE A 37 13.49 -1.84 24.29
CA ILE A 37 13.73 -2.05 22.84
C ILE A 37 13.63 -3.53 22.49
N GLY A 38 14.17 -4.43 23.33
CA GLY A 38 14.08 -5.87 23.11
C GLY A 38 12.64 -6.42 23.02
N GLN A 39 11.69 -5.87 23.78
CA GLN A 39 10.28 -6.30 23.69
C GLN A 39 9.60 -5.79 22.41
N ARG A 40 9.95 -4.58 21.96
CA ARG A 40 9.44 -4.04 20.69
C ARG A 40 9.99 -4.80 19.49
N MET A 41 11.26 -5.18 19.52
CA MET A 41 11.87 -6.01 18.48
C MET A 41 11.25 -7.40 18.44
N ALA A 42 11.09 -8.07 19.59
CA ALA A 42 10.45 -9.39 19.64
C ALA A 42 8.99 -9.36 19.15
N GLN A 43 8.23 -8.30 19.46
CA GLN A 43 6.87 -8.11 18.96
C GLN A 43 6.84 -7.82 17.45
N ALA A 44 7.79 -7.03 16.95
CA ALA A 44 7.92 -6.78 15.52
C ALA A 44 8.27 -8.07 14.76
N GLU A 45 9.25 -8.84 15.25
CA GLU A 45 9.66 -10.12 14.65
C GLU A 45 8.51 -11.15 14.63
N THR A 46 7.74 -11.25 15.71
CA THR A 46 6.57 -12.14 15.76
C THR A 46 5.48 -11.69 14.79
N SER A 47 5.19 -10.40 14.72
CA SER A 47 4.23 -9.85 13.76
C SER A 47 4.67 -10.10 12.31
N GLU A 48 5.96 -9.93 11.99
CA GLU A 48 6.52 -10.21 10.66
C GLU A 48 6.42 -11.69 10.27
N GLN A 49 6.61 -12.60 11.24
CA GLN A 49 6.45 -14.04 11.02
C GLN A 49 4.99 -14.42 10.77
N GLU A 50 4.08 -13.86 11.55
CA GLU A 50 2.63 -14.04 11.37
C GLU A 50 2.20 -13.55 9.98
N ASP A 51 2.59 -12.34 9.59
CA ASP A 51 2.32 -11.79 8.26
C ASP A 51 2.88 -12.67 7.14
N ALA A 52 4.10 -13.18 7.30
CA ALA A 52 4.71 -14.10 6.33
C ALA A 52 3.91 -15.40 6.18
N SER A 53 3.42 -15.96 7.28
CA SER A 53 2.61 -17.18 7.28
C SER A 53 1.24 -16.99 6.59
N LEU A 54 0.63 -15.81 6.77
CA LEU A 54 -0.63 -15.45 6.12
C LEU A 54 -0.46 -15.30 4.61
N ILE A 55 0.61 -14.63 4.17
CA ILE A 55 0.93 -14.49 2.74
C ILE A 55 1.19 -15.85 2.11
N ASP A 56 1.89 -16.75 2.80
CA ASP A 56 2.14 -18.10 2.27
C ASP A 56 0.84 -18.91 2.17
N THR A 57 -0.03 -18.82 3.17
CA THR A 57 -1.37 -19.43 3.14
C THR A 57 -2.20 -18.91 1.96
N LEU A 58 -2.16 -17.59 1.70
CA LEU A 58 -2.80 -16.97 0.54
C LEU A 58 -2.24 -17.53 -0.77
N ARG A 59 -0.91 -17.61 -0.89
CA ARG A 59 -0.24 -18.15 -2.08
C ARG A 59 -0.63 -19.60 -2.34
N GLN A 60 -0.63 -20.44 -1.30
CA GLN A 60 -1.05 -21.84 -1.39
C GLN A 60 -2.53 -21.99 -1.77
N GLY A 61 -3.40 -21.12 -1.24
CA GLY A 61 -4.80 -21.07 -1.61
C GLY A 61 -4.98 -20.74 -3.10
N LEU A 62 -4.28 -19.72 -3.59
CA LEU A 62 -4.31 -19.31 -5.00
C LEU A 62 -3.75 -20.37 -5.93
N ALA A 63 -2.70 -21.09 -5.53
CA ALA A 63 -2.11 -22.18 -6.32
C ALA A 63 -3.09 -23.35 -6.58
N LYS A 64 -4.12 -23.50 -5.73
CA LYS A 64 -5.17 -24.52 -5.90
C LYS A 64 -6.36 -24.02 -6.74
N MET A 65 -6.43 -22.73 -7.03
CA MET A 65 -7.50 -22.12 -7.81
C MET A 65 -7.13 -22.04 -9.29
N ASN A 66 -8.13 -21.98 -10.16
CA ASN A 66 -7.91 -21.63 -11.56
C ASN A 66 -7.53 -20.14 -11.63
N PRO A 67 -6.34 -19.78 -12.14
CA PRO A 67 -5.90 -18.37 -12.19
C PRO A 67 -6.76 -17.50 -13.11
N ALA A 68 -7.49 -18.11 -14.05
CA ALA A 68 -8.47 -17.40 -14.89
C ALA A 68 -9.80 -17.08 -14.17
N ALA A 69 -10.05 -17.66 -12.99
CA ALA A 69 -11.23 -17.34 -12.21
C ALA A 69 -11.15 -15.89 -11.70
N PRO A 70 -12.25 -15.10 -11.74
CA PRO A 70 -12.24 -13.72 -11.26
C PRO A 70 -11.76 -13.57 -9.80
N GLN A 71 -12.08 -14.55 -8.95
CA GLN A 71 -11.66 -14.58 -7.55
C GLN A 71 -10.15 -14.79 -7.40
N ALA A 72 -9.57 -15.69 -8.21
CA ALA A 72 -8.12 -15.91 -8.21
C ALA A 72 -7.38 -14.66 -8.69
N ARG A 73 -7.87 -14.01 -9.76
CA ARG A 73 -7.33 -12.73 -10.23
C ARG A 73 -7.31 -11.68 -9.11
N GLN A 74 -8.42 -11.50 -8.40
CA GLN A 74 -8.47 -10.56 -7.28
C GLN A 74 -7.48 -10.95 -6.16
N GLY A 75 -7.36 -12.24 -5.87
CA GLY A 75 -6.38 -12.74 -4.92
C GLY A 75 -4.94 -12.45 -5.32
N TYR A 76 -4.59 -12.55 -6.60
CA TYR A 76 -3.26 -12.17 -7.10
C TYR A 76 -3.00 -10.66 -7.01
N ILE A 77 -4.03 -9.82 -7.16
CA ILE A 77 -3.91 -8.37 -6.91
C ILE A 77 -3.56 -8.11 -5.44
N LEU A 78 -4.26 -8.76 -4.52
CA LEU A 78 -4.01 -8.65 -3.08
C LEU A 78 -2.64 -9.21 -2.68
N LEU A 79 -2.25 -10.35 -3.25
CA LEU A 79 -0.94 -10.94 -3.03
C LEU A 79 0.17 -9.96 -3.45
N GLY A 80 0.04 -9.33 -4.62
CA GLY A 80 1.03 -8.35 -5.04
C GLY A 80 1.11 -7.12 -4.13
N GLN A 81 -0.02 -6.67 -3.58
CA GLN A 81 -0.04 -5.57 -2.60
C GLN A 81 0.66 -5.96 -1.29
N ALA A 82 0.41 -7.17 -0.78
CA ALA A 82 1.04 -7.67 0.44
C ALA A 82 2.55 -7.90 0.26
N GLU A 83 2.98 -8.40 -0.90
CA GLU A 83 4.40 -8.55 -1.23
C GLU A 83 5.09 -7.18 -1.39
N ALA A 84 4.39 -6.19 -1.97
CA ALA A 84 4.90 -4.83 -2.10
C ALA A 84 5.07 -4.13 -0.74
N SER A 85 4.11 -4.29 0.19
CA SER A 85 4.16 -3.64 1.51
C SER A 85 5.34 -4.11 2.37
N ARG A 86 5.85 -5.33 2.13
CA ARG A 86 7.04 -5.87 2.79
C ARG A 86 8.35 -5.66 2.00
N GLY A 87 8.31 -4.88 0.92
CA GLY A 87 9.48 -4.60 0.08
C GLY A 87 9.89 -5.73 -0.87
N SER A 88 9.08 -6.80 -1.00
CA SER A 88 9.33 -7.91 -1.92
C SER A 88 8.85 -7.57 -3.34
N TRP A 89 9.49 -6.56 -3.96
CA TRP A 89 9.07 -5.99 -5.25
C TRP A 89 9.01 -7.00 -6.40
N GLY A 90 9.93 -7.96 -6.47
CA GLY A 90 9.92 -8.99 -7.52
C GLY A 90 8.73 -9.95 -7.39
N ALA A 91 8.39 -10.35 -6.16
CA ALA A 91 7.21 -11.18 -5.89
C ALA A 91 5.91 -10.41 -6.17
N ALA A 92 5.87 -9.12 -5.81
CA ALA A 92 4.75 -8.24 -6.14
C ALA A 92 4.52 -8.14 -7.66
N ALA A 93 5.58 -7.87 -8.42
CA ALA A 93 5.53 -7.79 -9.88
C ALA A 93 5.07 -9.12 -10.50
N ALA A 94 5.54 -10.27 -9.99
CA ALA A 94 5.10 -11.58 -10.44
C ALA A 94 3.59 -11.82 -10.19
N ALA A 95 3.10 -11.53 -8.99
CA ALA A 95 1.70 -11.71 -8.64
C ALA A 95 0.78 -10.82 -9.51
N TRP A 96 1.11 -9.54 -9.66
CA TRP A 96 0.35 -8.64 -10.52
C TRP A 96 0.41 -9.01 -12.01
N ARG A 97 1.54 -9.57 -12.50
CA ARG A 97 1.63 -10.11 -13.87
C ARG A 97 0.64 -11.25 -14.11
N VAL A 98 0.46 -12.15 -13.13
CA VAL A 98 -0.57 -13.20 -13.23
C VAL A 98 -1.96 -12.58 -13.30
N ALA A 99 -2.25 -11.59 -12.45
CA ALA A 99 -3.55 -10.92 -12.46
C ALA A 99 -3.89 -10.25 -13.80
N ILE A 100 -2.93 -9.51 -14.39
CA ILE A 100 -3.16 -8.81 -15.67
C ILE A 100 -3.17 -9.75 -16.88
N ALA A 101 -2.55 -10.93 -16.79
CA ALA A 101 -2.63 -11.96 -17.82
C ALA A 101 -4.05 -12.53 -17.96
N HIS A 102 -4.81 -12.57 -16.87
CA HIS A 102 -6.19 -13.07 -16.82
C HIS A 102 -7.26 -11.97 -16.81
N GLY A 103 -6.85 -10.71 -16.92
CA GLY A 103 -7.74 -9.56 -17.05
C GLY A 103 -6.92 -8.29 -16.97
N PHE A 104 -6.73 -7.62 -18.10
CA PHE A 104 -5.87 -6.45 -18.17
C PHE A 104 -6.52 -5.26 -17.45
N ASP A 105 -5.77 -4.67 -16.52
CA ASP A 105 -6.10 -3.41 -15.87
C ASP A 105 -4.87 -2.49 -15.98
N PRO A 106 -5.01 -1.28 -16.55
CA PRO A 106 -3.86 -0.42 -16.81
C PRO A 106 -3.18 0.06 -15.51
N THR A 107 -3.94 0.23 -14.41
CA THR A 107 -3.38 0.64 -13.13
C THR A 107 -2.58 -0.50 -12.49
N VAL A 108 -3.10 -1.73 -12.51
CA VAL A 108 -2.37 -2.91 -12.03
C VAL A 108 -1.14 -3.19 -12.91
N ALA A 109 -1.25 -3.01 -14.22
CA ALA A 109 -0.12 -3.16 -15.15
C ALA A 109 1.00 -2.13 -14.87
N MET A 110 0.64 -0.87 -14.61
CA MET A 110 1.59 0.15 -14.17
C MET A 110 2.26 -0.25 -12.84
N GLN A 111 1.49 -0.74 -11.86
CA GLN A 111 2.03 -1.18 -10.57
C GLN A 111 3.02 -2.34 -10.74
N ALA A 112 2.70 -3.31 -11.61
CA ALA A 112 3.60 -4.41 -11.96
C ALA A 112 4.90 -3.91 -12.60
N ALA A 113 4.82 -2.97 -13.53
CA ALA A 113 6.00 -2.41 -14.19
C ALA A 113 6.88 -1.61 -13.21
N GLU A 114 6.28 -0.82 -12.33
CA GLU A 114 7.00 -0.07 -11.30
C GLU A 114 7.68 -1.01 -10.30
N ALA A 115 6.99 -2.04 -9.82
CA ALA A 115 7.57 -3.03 -8.92
C ALA A 115 8.71 -3.81 -9.59
N GLN A 116 8.56 -4.19 -10.86
CA GLN A 116 9.63 -4.84 -11.63
C GLN A 116 10.84 -3.91 -11.77
N SER A 117 10.63 -2.63 -12.08
CA SER A 117 11.70 -1.63 -12.19
C SER A 117 12.47 -1.47 -10.87
N ARG A 118 11.79 -1.56 -9.72
CA ARG A 118 12.43 -1.52 -8.40
C ARG A 118 13.21 -2.79 -8.10
N ALA A 119 12.66 -3.94 -8.48
CA ALA A 119 13.32 -5.23 -8.29
C ALA A 119 14.62 -5.33 -9.12
N ASP A 120 14.57 -4.84 -10.37
CA ASP A 120 15.71 -4.90 -11.30
C ASP A 120 16.66 -3.71 -11.14
N GLY A 121 16.24 -2.65 -10.47
CA GLY A 121 16.99 -1.39 -10.35
C GLY A 121 17.03 -0.54 -11.62
N ALA A 122 16.41 -1.01 -12.71
CA ALA A 122 16.33 -0.33 -14.00
C ALA A 122 15.05 -0.71 -14.74
N VAL A 123 14.69 0.07 -15.75
CA VAL A 123 13.56 -0.22 -16.63
C VAL A 123 14.07 -1.04 -17.83
N GLY A 124 13.95 -2.36 -17.75
CA GLY A 124 14.29 -3.26 -18.85
C GLY A 124 13.28 -3.21 -20.02
N PRO A 125 13.59 -3.84 -21.18
CA PRO A 125 12.74 -3.80 -22.38
C PRO A 125 11.32 -4.33 -22.16
N GLU A 126 11.17 -5.43 -21.40
CA GLU A 126 9.85 -6.00 -21.08
C GLU A 126 9.04 -5.07 -20.18
N THR A 127 9.69 -4.47 -19.18
CA THR A 127 9.08 -3.51 -18.26
C THR A 127 8.65 -2.23 -18.99
N ALA A 128 9.47 -1.75 -19.92
CA ALA A 128 9.12 -0.65 -20.82
C ALA A 128 7.91 -1.01 -21.69
N ALA A 129 7.87 -2.20 -22.28
CA ALA A 129 6.70 -2.65 -23.04
C ALA A 129 5.43 -2.68 -22.19
N LEU A 130 5.54 -3.06 -20.91
CA LEU A 130 4.41 -3.06 -19.99
C LEU A 130 3.93 -1.64 -19.65
N PHE A 131 4.84 -0.68 -19.43
CA PHE A 131 4.48 0.73 -19.26
C PHE A 131 3.75 1.30 -20.48
N ARG A 132 4.24 1.05 -21.70
CA ARG A 132 3.57 1.49 -22.94
C ARG A 132 2.16 0.93 -23.03
N ARG A 133 2.00 -0.38 -22.84
CA ARG A 133 0.69 -1.02 -22.86
C ARG A 133 -0.27 -0.46 -21.81
N ALA A 134 0.23 -0.14 -20.61
CA ALA A 134 -0.57 0.51 -19.57
C ALA A 134 -1.01 1.92 -20.00
N LEU A 135 -0.11 2.72 -20.58
CA LEU A 135 -0.40 4.07 -21.08
C LEU A 135 -1.43 4.08 -22.22
N ASP A 136 -1.35 3.10 -23.12
CA ASP A 136 -2.27 2.97 -24.27
C ASP A 136 -3.72 2.68 -23.82
N ALA A 137 -3.88 1.91 -22.73
CA ALA A 137 -5.17 1.52 -22.20
C ALA A 137 -5.71 2.44 -21.10
N ALA A 138 -4.88 3.36 -20.59
CA ALA A 138 -5.24 4.27 -19.50
C ALA A 138 -5.98 5.52 -19.99
N PRO A 139 -6.88 6.07 -19.16
CA PRO A 139 -7.45 7.38 -19.44
C PRO A 139 -6.36 8.46 -19.41
N ALA A 140 -6.61 9.57 -20.12
CA ALA A 140 -5.63 10.64 -20.30
C ALA A 140 -5.29 11.36 -18.97
N ASP A 141 -6.20 11.33 -18.00
CA ASP A 141 -6.09 11.96 -16.69
C ASP A 141 -5.60 11.00 -15.59
N ALA A 142 -5.13 9.80 -15.95
CA ALA A 142 -4.58 8.87 -14.97
C ALA A 142 -3.41 9.52 -14.20
N PRO A 143 -3.45 9.55 -12.85
CA PRO A 143 -2.48 10.33 -12.05
C PRO A 143 -1.05 9.81 -12.15
N TRP A 144 -0.88 8.56 -12.57
CA TRP A 144 0.42 7.90 -12.75
C TRP A 144 0.97 8.03 -14.18
N ARG A 145 0.23 8.63 -15.12
CA ARG A 145 0.57 8.68 -16.56
C ARG A 145 1.93 9.34 -16.79
N GLN A 146 2.13 10.51 -16.20
CA GLN A 146 3.38 11.27 -16.30
C GLN A 146 4.58 10.50 -15.73
N LEU A 147 4.39 9.75 -14.65
CA LEU A 147 5.46 8.91 -14.08
C LEU A 147 5.86 7.80 -15.05
N ALA A 148 4.90 7.10 -15.66
CA ALA A 148 5.17 6.04 -16.62
C ALA A 148 5.90 6.56 -17.87
N GLU A 149 5.52 7.74 -18.37
CA GLU A 149 6.22 8.41 -19.48
C GLU A 149 7.69 8.74 -19.13
N GLN A 150 7.94 9.25 -17.91
CA GLN A 150 9.30 9.51 -17.43
C GLN A 150 10.14 8.23 -17.34
N ARG A 151 9.55 7.14 -16.84
CA ARG A 151 10.23 5.83 -16.75
C ARG A 151 10.63 5.30 -18.11
N LEU A 152 9.78 5.48 -19.12
CA LEU A 152 10.09 5.11 -20.50
C LEU A 152 11.23 5.94 -21.08
N ALA A 153 11.18 7.26 -20.92
CA ALA A 153 12.27 8.12 -21.38
C ALA A 153 13.62 7.74 -20.74
N GLN A 154 13.63 7.44 -19.44
CA GLN A 154 14.84 6.96 -18.74
C GLN A 154 15.37 5.64 -19.32
N SER A 155 14.49 4.73 -19.75
CA SER A 155 14.90 3.44 -20.32
C SER A 155 15.58 3.57 -21.68
N GLU A 156 15.28 4.62 -22.45
CA GLU A 156 15.83 4.84 -23.80
C GLU A 156 17.21 5.50 -23.79
N HIS A 157 17.63 6.03 -22.64
CA HIS A 157 18.90 6.71 -22.45
C HIS A 157 19.99 5.84 -21.79
N HIS A 158 19.66 4.59 -21.44
CA HIS A 158 20.57 3.61 -20.82
C HIS A 158 20.99 2.53 -21.83
#